data_AF-A0A7S2PNW5-F1
#
_entry.id   AF-A0A7S2PNW5-F1
#
_cell.length_a   1.000
_cell.length_b   1.000
_cell.length_c   1.000
_cell.angle_alpha   90.00
_cell.angle_beta   90.00
_cell.angle_gamma   90.00
#
_symmetry.space_group_name_H-M   'P 1'
#
loop_
_entity.id
_entity.type
_entity.pdbx_description
1 polymer ?
#
loop_
_entity_poly.entity_id
_entity_poly.type
_entity_poly.pdbx_seq_one_letter_code
_entity_poly.pdbx_strand_id
1 'polypeptide(L)'
;QTTYDCWVKALNFVKPGNDYKDIGAIIEDHVTREGFTTVKSFCGHGIGSVFHTNPNILHYKNSEPAGKMAAGHTFTIEPMICENGNNYLMWPDDWTATTKDGGRSAQFEHTLLITPDGVEALTGKIETSPVQFWERDSNVHKGLWLGTTPSAKEREGALNSNLLNSN
;
A
#
# COMPACT_ATOMS: atom_id res chain seq x y z
N GLN A 1 -1.16 14.18 5.76
CA GLN A 1 -0.08 13.50 6.51
C GLN A 1 -0.50 12.10 6.94
N THR A 2 -1.57 11.96 7.74
CA THR A 2 -2.03 10.68 8.30
C THR A 2 -2.16 9.54 7.28
N THR A 3 -2.74 9.77 6.10
CA THR A 3 -2.86 8.74 5.05
C THR A 3 -1.49 8.21 4.60
N TYR A 4 -0.51 9.09 4.42
CA TYR A 4 0.84 8.70 4.05
C TYR A 4 1.49 7.91 5.20
N ASP A 5 1.35 8.39 6.43
CA ASP A 5 1.96 7.79 7.61
C ASP A 5 1.39 6.39 7.91
N CYS A 6 0.08 6.16 7.80
CA CYS A 6 -0.48 4.80 7.93
C CYS A 6 -0.02 3.88 6.81
N TRP A 7 0.05 4.40 5.59
CA TRP A 7 0.48 3.64 4.43
C TRP A 7 1.95 3.21 4.56
N VAL A 8 2.86 4.12 4.92
CA VAL A 8 4.27 3.76 5.20
C VAL A 8 4.39 2.75 6.34
N LYS A 9 3.60 2.89 7.42
CA LYS A 9 3.58 1.90 8.52
C LYS A 9 3.17 0.51 8.02
N ALA A 10 2.13 0.43 7.19
CA ALA A 10 1.68 -0.83 6.59
C ALA A 10 2.76 -1.43 5.70
N LEU A 11 3.42 -0.62 4.87
CA LEU A 11 4.49 -1.06 4.00
C LEU A 11 5.70 -1.60 4.77
N ASN A 12 6.11 -0.96 5.87
CA ASN A 12 7.20 -1.45 6.72
C ASN A 12 6.89 -2.80 7.41
N PHE A 13 5.62 -3.19 7.48
CA PHE A 13 5.21 -4.49 7.98
C PHE A 13 5.29 -5.59 6.91
N VAL A 14 5.30 -5.24 5.61
CA VAL A 14 5.26 -6.22 4.52
C VAL A 14 6.54 -7.03 4.44
N LYS A 15 6.44 -8.35 4.62
CA LYS A 15 7.52 -9.33 4.44
C LYS A 15 6.96 -10.76 4.40
N PRO A 16 7.71 -11.75 3.90
CA PRO A 16 7.29 -13.16 3.93
C PRO A 16 6.86 -13.64 5.32
N GLY A 17 5.81 -14.47 5.36
CA GLY A 17 5.28 -15.11 6.56
C GLY A 17 4.25 -14.29 7.35
N ASN A 18 4.21 -12.97 7.15
CA ASN A 18 3.23 -12.10 7.78
C ASN A 18 1.82 -12.32 7.19
N ASP A 19 0.79 -12.13 8.02
CA ASP A 19 -0.60 -12.30 7.62
C ASP A 19 -1.13 -11.02 6.93
N TYR A 20 -1.85 -11.16 5.82
CA TYR A 20 -2.37 -10.02 5.06
C TYR A 20 -3.33 -9.14 5.87
N LYS A 21 -4.15 -9.74 6.73
CA LYS A 21 -5.15 -9.04 7.56
C LYS A 21 -4.54 -8.00 8.51
N ASP A 22 -3.27 -8.17 8.89
CA ASP A 22 -2.60 -7.29 9.85
C ASP A 22 -2.28 -5.92 9.23
N ILE A 23 -2.23 -5.82 7.89
CA ILE A 23 -2.16 -4.53 7.17
C ILE A 23 -3.31 -3.62 7.60
N GLY A 24 -4.54 -4.13 7.56
CA GLY A 24 -5.73 -3.36 7.94
C GLY A 24 -5.75 -2.97 9.41
N ALA A 25 -5.26 -3.83 10.30
CA ALA A 25 -5.13 -3.51 11.72
C ALA A 25 -4.14 -2.35 11.95
N ILE A 26 -2.98 -2.38 11.28
CA ILE A 26 -1.95 -1.32 11.38
C ILE A 26 -2.50 0.02 10.88
N ILE A 27 -3.24 0.01 9.78
CA ILE A 27 -3.82 1.23 9.19
C ILE A 27 -4.91 1.78 10.10
N GLU A 28 -5.91 0.98 10.49
CA GLU A 28 -7.03 1.46 11.32
C GLU A 28 -6.55 1.95 12.69
N ASP A 29 -5.58 1.26 13.31
CA ASP A 29 -5.02 1.68 14.61
C ASP A 29 -4.24 3.00 14.52
N HIS A 30 -3.64 3.33 13.36
CA HIS A 30 -3.00 4.63 13.15
C HIS A 30 -4.04 5.72 12.93
N VAL A 31 -4.95 5.55 11.97
CA VAL A 31 -5.85 6.64 11.56
C VAL A 31 -6.90 6.96 12.61
N THR A 32 -7.36 5.97 13.39
CA THR A 32 -8.30 6.18 14.49
C THR A 32 -7.69 7.06 15.59
N ARG A 33 -6.40 6.90 15.88
CA ARG A 33 -5.70 7.72 16.88
C ARG A 33 -5.58 9.19 16.46
N GLU A 34 -5.46 9.41 15.17
CA GLU A 34 -5.37 10.74 14.57
C GLU A 34 -6.76 11.36 14.31
N GLY A 35 -7.85 10.68 14.69
CA GLY A 35 -9.23 11.19 14.55
C GLY A 35 -9.85 11.01 13.17
N PHE A 36 -9.29 10.13 12.32
CA PHE A 36 -9.79 9.82 10.98
C PHE A 36 -10.41 8.42 10.91
N THR A 37 -11.10 8.12 9.81
CA THR A 37 -11.62 6.77 9.52
C THR A 37 -11.06 6.23 8.22
N THR A 38 -11.11 4.91 8.05
CA THR A 38 -10.71 4.22 6.81
C THR A 38 -11.92 3.63 6.10
N VAL A 39 -11.93 3.72 4.77
CA VAL A 39 -12.98 3.18 3.90
C VAL A 39 -13.03 1.65 3.99
N LYS A 40 -14.24 1.08 4.04
CA LYS A 40 -14.44 -0.38 4.14
C LYS A 40 -14.95 -1.05 2.87
N SER A 41 -15.35 -0.26 1.87
CA SER A 41 -15.98 -0.74 0.63
C SER A 41 -14.99 -1.06 -0.49
N PHE A 42 -13.74 -0.59 -0.35
CA PHE A 42 -12.68 -0.80 -1.33
C PHE A 42 -11.45 -1.35 -0.62
N CYS A 43 -10.63 -2.10 -1.34
CA CYS A 43 -9.48 -2.80 -0.79
C CYS A 43 -8.34 -2.80 -1.80
N GLY A 44 -7.12 -3.03 -1.32
CA GLY A 44 -6.04 -3.42 -2.21
C GLY A 44 -6.29 -4.82 -2.77
N HIS A 45 -5.47 -5.22 -3.73
CA HIS A 45 -5.72 -6.43 -4.48
C HIS A 45 -4.41 -7.07 -4.97
N GLY A 46 -4.46 -8.37 -5.23
CA GLY A 46 -3.45 -9.02 -6.05
C GLY A 46 -3.46 -8.43 -7.46
N ILE A 47 -2.28 -8.29 -8.05
CA ILE A 47 -2.10 -7.72 -9.39
C ILE A 47 -0.97 -8.42 -10.13
N GLY A 48 -1.15 -8.62 -11.44
CA GLY A 48 -0.17 -9.26 -12.32
C GLY A 48 -0.70 -9.34 -13.75
N SER A 49 -0.83 -10.55 -14.29
CA SER A 49 -1.50 -10.77 -15.59
C SER A 49 -3.01 -10.46 -15.56
N VAL A 50 -3.58 -10.37 -14.36
CA VAL A 50 -4.96 -9.94 -14.09
C VAL A 50 -4.90 -8.64 -13.30
N PHE A 51 -5.77 -7.69 -13.64
CA PHE A 51 -5.78 -6.37 -13.00
C PHE A 51 -6.11 -6.46 -11.51
N HIS A 52 -7.25 -7.08 -11.16
CA HIS A 52 -7.65 -7.32 -9.76
C HIS A 52 -7.84 -8.82 -9.54
N THR A 53 -7.09 -9.39 -8.59
CA THR A 53 -7.19 -10.80 -8.20
C THR A 53 -6.89 -10.95 -6.71
N ASN A 54 -6.91 -12.18 -6.20
CA ASN A 54 -6.54 -12.47 -4.82
C ASN A 54 -5.05 -12.16 -4.57
N PRO A 55 -4.69 -11.73 -3.35
CA PRO A 55 -5.58 -11.53 -2.19
C PRO A 55 -6.28 -10.17 -2.18
N ASN A 56 -7.45 -10.09 -1.55
CA ASN A 56 -8.05 -8.81 -1.16
C ASN A 56 -7.33 -8.26 0.09
N ILE A 57 -6.87 -7.01 0.03
CA ILE A 57 -6.14 -6.35 1.11
C ILE A 57 -7.03 -5.31 1.78
N LEU A 58 -7.69 -5.73 2.86
CA LEU A 58 -8.57 -4.84 3.61
C LEU A 58 -7.74 -3.84 4.44
N HIS A 59 -8.11 -2.56 4.37
CA HIS A 59 -7.41 -1.47 5.07
C HIS A 59 -7.98 -1.15 6.46
N TYR A 60 -8.82 -2.04 6.99
CA TYR A 60 -9.39 -1.98 8.33
C TYR A 60 -9.16 -3.29 9.09
N LYS A 61 -9.21 -3.24 10.43
CA LYS A 61 -9.09 -4.40 11.30
C LYS A 61 -10.21 -5.39 10.99
N ASN A 62 -9.82 -6.61 10.66
CA ASN A 62 -10.72 -7.67 10.20
C ASN A 62 -10.22 -9.04 10.67
N SER A 63 -11.08 -10.04 10.54
CA SER A 63 -10.77 -11.45 10.83
C SER A 63 -10.86 -12.33 9.58
N GLU A 64 -10.84 -11.73 8.39
CA GLU A 64 -11.01 -12.46 7.14
C GLU A 64 -9.78 -13.35 6.86
N PRO A 65 -9.97 -14.56 6.31
CA PRO A 65 -8.87 -15.45 5.98
C PRO A 65 -8.18 -15.00 4.68
N ALA A 66 -7.36 -13.94 4.76
CA ALA A 66 -6.63 -13.38 3.62
C ALA A 66 -5.32 -14.13 3.28
N GLY A 67 -4.86 -15.02 4.16
CA GLY A 67 -3.63 -15.81 3.99
C GLY A 67 -2.35 -15.11 4.44
N LYS A 68 -1.21 -15.74 4.14
CA LYS A 68 0.14 -15.26 4.47
C LYS A 68 0.86 -14.77 3.21
N MET A 69 1.70 -13.76 3.38
CA MET A 69 2.61 -13.26 2.35
C MET A 69 3.70 -14.31 2.07
N ALA A 70 3.95 -14.60 0.79
CA ALA A 70 5.03 -15.48 0.35
C ALA A 70 5.77 -14.87 -0.83
N ALA A 71 7.03 -15.26 -1.02
CA ALA A 71 7.86 -14.79 -2.12
C ALA A 71 7.17 -15.03 -3.48
N GLY A 72 7.21 -14.03 -4.35
CA GLY A 72 6.53 -14.02 -5.65
C GLY A 72 5.09 -13.49 -5.61
N HIS A 73 4.51 -13.24 -4.44
CA HIS A 73 3.21 -12.56 -4.36
C HIS A 73 3.35 -11.09 -4.76
N THR A 74 2.42 -10.62 -5.60
CA THR A 74 2.34 -9.22 -6.02
C THR A 74 0.95 -8.66 -5.70
N PHE A 75 0.90 -7.53 -4.99
CA PHE A 75 -0.36 -6.92 -4.55
C PHE A 75 -0.22 -5.42 -4.26
N THR A 76 -1.35 -4.73 -4.09
CA THR A 76 -1.41 -3.31 -3.75
C THR A 76 -1.73 -3.09 -2.26
N ILE A 77 -1.18 -2.00 -1.70
CA ILE A 77 -1.67 -1.40 -0.45
C ILE A 77 -2.08 0.03 -0.80
N GLU A 78 -3.38 0.32 -0.66
CA GLU A 78 -4.02 1.52 -1.21
C GLU A 78 -5.07 2.19 -0.27
N PRO A 79 -4.73 2.50 1.00
CA PRO A 79 -5.69 2.97 1.98
C PRO A 79 -6.32 4.30 1.58
N MET A 80 -7.66 4.34 1.63
CA MET A 80 -8.46 5.56 1.54
C MET A 80 -8.90 5.97 2.93
N ILE A 81 -8.51 7.19 3.34
CA ILE A 81 -8.74 7.73 4.69
C ILE A 81 -9.62 8.97 4.60
N CYS A 82 -10.67 9.01 5.42
CA CYS A 82 -11.69 10.04 5.44
C CYS A 82 -11.64 10.87 6.73
N GLU A 83 -11.97 12.16 6.63
CA GLU A 83 -12.05 13.08 7.79
C GLU A 83 -13.08 12.66 8.84
N ASN A 84 -14.21 12.11 8.39
CA ASN A 84 -15.38 11.87 9.21
C ASN A 84 -15.80 10.40 9.08
N GLY A 85 -16.94 10.10 8.43
CA GLY A 85 -17.43 8.75 8.21
C GLY A 85 -16.78 8.04 7.03
N ASN A 86 -16.83 6.71 7.06
CA ASN A 86 -16.32 5.83 5.99
C ASN A 86 -17.40 5.34 5.01
N ASN A 87 -18.64 5.80 5.19
CA ASN A 87 -19.73 5.51 4.26
C ASN A 87 -19.53 6.29 2.97
N TYR A 88 -19.83 5.66 1.83
CA TYR A 88 -19.70 6.26 0.52
C TYR A 88 -21.06 6.37 -0.19
N LEU A 89 -21.09 7.20 -1.23
CA LEU A 89 -22.12 7.26 -2.25
C LEU A 89 -21.44 7.07 -3.61
N MET A 90 -22.09 6.38 -4.53
CA MET A 90 -21.70 6.35 -5.93
C MET A 90 -22.45 7.43 -6.69
N TRP A 91 -21.76 8.20 -7.52
CA TRP A 91 -22.41 9.14 -8.44
C TRP A 91 -23.18 8.41 -9.54
N PRO A 92 -24.09 9.09 -10.25
CA PRO A 92 -24.83 8.50 -11.38
C PRO A 92 -23.97 8.07 -12.58
N ASP A 93 -22.66 8.30 -12.53
CA ASP A 93 -21.69 7.81 -13.53
C ASP A 93 -21.21 6.37 -13.25
N ASP A 94 -21.69 5.75 -12.16
CA ASP A 94 -21.36 4.41 -11.70
C ASP A 94 -19.87 4.20 -11.31
N TRP A 95 -19.08 5.27 -11.18
CA TRP A 95 -17.65 5.20 -10.90
C TRP A 95 -17.17 6.13 -9.79
N THR A 96 -17.65 7.37 -9.77
CA THR A 96 -17.16 8.36 -8.80
C THR A 96 -17.72 8.05 -7.42
N ALA A 97 -16.87 7.52 -6.54
CA ALA A 97 -17.19 7.26 -5.15
C ALA A 97 -16.83 8.49 -4.29
N THR A 98 -17.83 9.05 -3.61
CA THR A 98 -17.63 10.17 -2.67
C THR A 98 -17.96 9.77 -1.24
N THR A 99 -17.38 10.46 -0.26
CA THR A 99 -17.84 10.37 1.13
C THR A 99 -19.31 10.77 1.22
N LYS A 100 -20.09 10.04 2.01
CA LYS A 100 -21.53 10.31 2.17
C LYS A 100 -21.80 11.63 2.89
N ASP A 101 -20.88 12.06 3.75
CA ASP A 101 -20.97 13.29 4.55
C ASP A 101 -20.30 14.51 3.91
N GLY A 102 -19.69 14.37 2.72
CA GLY A 102 -19.00 15.45 2.03
C GLY A 102 -17.65 15.84 2.62
N GLY A 103 -17.15 15.13 3.64
CA GLY A 103 -15.81 15.31 4.18
C GLY A 103 -14.72 14.90 3.18
N ARG A 104 -13.49 15.39 3.35
CA ARG A 104 -12.38 15.07 2.44
C ARG A 104 -11.92 13.62 2.63
N SER A 105 -11.36 13.07 1.55
CA SER A 105 -10.68 11.77 1.53
C SER A 105 -9.31 11.92 0.88
N ALA A 106 -8.34 11.11 1.30
CA ALA A 106 -7.01 11.03 0.71
C ALA A 106 -6.56 9.58 0.59
N GLN A 107 -5.74 9.29 -0.42
CA GLN A 107 -5.24 7.94 -0.75
C GLN A 107 -3.76 7.99 -1.15
N PHE A 108 -3.05 6.90 -0.86
CA PHE A 108 -1.72 6.57 -1.40
C PHE A 108 -1.72 5.10 -1.82
N GLU A 109 -0.95 4.75 -2.85
CA GLU A 109 -0.89 3.38 -3.35
C GLU A 109 0.52 3.00 -3.81
N HIS A 110 0.93 1.76 -3.52
CA HIS A 110 2.03 1.10 -4.21
C HIS A 110 1.67 -0.34 -4.57
N THR A 111 2.22 -0.79 -5.70
CA THR A 111 2.30 -2.20 -6.07
C THR A 111 3.59 -2.78 -5.51
N LEU A 112 3.48 -3.91 -4.81
CA LEU A 112 4.56 -4.54 -4.07
C LEU A 112 4.79 -5.94 -4.58
N LEU A 113 6.04 -6.35 -4.69
CA LEU A 113 6.47 -7.72 -4.90
C LEU A 113 7.13 -8.25 -3.63
N ILE A 114 6.60 -9.34 -3.07
CA ILE A 114 7.26 -10.05 -1.98
C ILE A 114 8.46 -10.80 -2.53
N THR A 115 9.60 -10.60 -1.91
CA THR A 115 10.84 -11.31 -2.23
C THR A 115 11.21 -12.27 -1.09
N PRO A 116 12.13 -13.24 -1.28
CA PRO A 116 12.44 -14.26 -0.26
C PRO A 116 12.81 -13.72 1.12
N ASP A 117 13.34 -12.50 1.19
CA ASP A 117 13.88 -11.85 2.37
C ASP A 117 13.24 -10.47 2.65
N GLY A 118 12.20 -10.09 1.91
CA GLY A 118 11.57 -8.78 2.11
C GLY A 118 10.56 -8.40 1.03
N VAL A 119 10.66 -7.15 0.58
CA VAL A 119 9.73 -6.55 -0.37
C VAL A 119 10.47 -5.64 -1.36
N GLU A 120 9.91 -5.56 -2.56
CA GLU A 120 10.29 -4.65 -3.62
C GLU A 120 9.07 -3.79 -3.98
N ALA A 121 9.24 -2.46 -3.93
CA ALA A 121 8.19 -1.52 -4.29
C ALA A 121 8.26 -1.22 -5.78
N LEU A 122 7.49 -1.95 -6.59
CA LEU A 122 7.54 -1.88 -8.06
C LEU A 122 7.12 -0.51 -8.61
N THR A 123 6.24 0.19 -7.90
CA THR A 123 5.86 1.57 -8.23
C THR A 123 6.50 2.60 -7.30
N GLY A 124 7.50 2.17 -6.53
CA GLY A 124 8.28 2.99 -5.60
C GLY A 124 8.94 4.18 -6.29
N LYS A 125 9.12 5.27 -5.55
CA LYS A 125 9.95 6.38 -6.00
C LYS A 125 11.41 5.93 -6.12
N ILE A 126 12.09 6.42 -7.16
CA ILE A 126 13.54 6.34 -7.30
C ILE A 126 14.23 7.55 -6.68
N GLU A 127 15.55 7.48 -6.51
CA GLU A 127 16.37 8.52 -5.83
C GLU A 127 16.22 9.92 -6.43
N THR A 128 15.92 10.01 -7.72
CA THR A 128 15.72 11.27 -8.44
C THR A 128 14.28 11.78 -8.41
N SER A 129 13.36 11.06 -7.77
CA SER A 129 11.95 11.47 -7.67
C SER A 129 11.82 12.73 -6.80
N PRO A 130 10.89 13.64 -7.12
CA PRO A 130 10.67 14.83 -6.31
C PRO A 130 10.15 14.46 -4.92
N VAL A 131 10.74 15.09 -3.91
CA VAL A 131 10.27 15.00 -2.52
C VAL A 131 9.03 15.87 -2.36
N GLN A 132 7.94 15.24 -1.93
CA GLN A 132 6.64 15.85 -1.73
C GLN A 132 6.49 16.33 -0.28
N PHE A 133 5.53 17.21 -0.01
CA PHE A 133 5.40 17.81 1.32
C PHE A 133 5.09 16.76 2.40
N TRP A 134 4.28 15.75 2.08
CA TRP A 134 3.96 14.67 3.03
C TRP A 134 5.16 13.81 3.43
N GLU A 135 6.20 13.73 2.58
CA GLU A 135 7.46 13.05 2.91
C GLU A 135 8.35 13.91 3.81
N ARG A 136 8.30 15.24 3.66
CA ARG A 136 9.06 16.16 4.53
C ARG A 136 8.47 16.20 5.94
N ASP A 137 7.15 16.14 6.02
CA ASP A 137 6.40 16.39 7.24
C ASP A 137 5.97 15.09 7.96
N SER A 138 6.35 13.92 7.43
CA SER A 138 6.01 12.63 8.04
C SER A 138 6.63 12.44 9.41
N ASN A 139 5.82 11.89 10.32
CA ASN A 139 6.26 11.46 11.64
C ASN A 139 6.71 9.98 11.65
N VAL A 140 6.54 9.27 10.53
CA VAL A 140 6.89 7.86 10.39
C VAL A 140 8.18 7.70 9.60
N HIS A 141 8.30 8.36 8.45
CA HIS A 141 9.47 8.29 7.59
C HIS A 141 9.70 9.61 6.87
N LYS A 142 10.79 10.30 7.23
CA LYS A 142 11.17 11.57 6.59
C LYS A 142 12.01 11.34 5.35
N GLY A 143 11.65 12.00 4.27
CA GLY A 143 12.33 11.88 2.97
C GLY A 143 11.73 10.79 2.08
N LEU A 144 12.45 10.39 1.04
CA LEU A 144 11.98 9.37 0.11
C LEU A 144 11.89 8.02 0.82
N TRP A 145 10.70 7.45 0.84
CA TRP A 145 10.53 6.03 1.16
C TRP A 145 10.78 5.25 -0.13
N LEU A 146 11.94 4.60 -0.24
CA LEU A 146 12.28 3.81 -1.44
C LEU A 146 11.61 2.45 -1.43
N GLY A 147 11.24 1.94 -0.24
CA GLY A 147 10.45 0.72 -0.05
C GLY A 147 11.08 -0.60 -0.44
N THR A 148 12.07 -0.58 -1.32
CA THR A 148 12.77 -1.75 -1.81
C THR A 148 13.90 -2.12 -0.87
N THR A 149 13.85 -3.36 -0.37
CA THR A 149 14.92 -3.93 0.45
C THR A 149 16.26 -3.99 -0.30
N PRO A 150 17.42 -3.83 0.38
CA PRO A 150 18.72 -3.79 -0.29
C PRO A 150 18.98 -5.01 -1.19
N SER A 151 18.62 -6.20 -0.70
CA SER A 151 18.76 -7.45 -1.44
C SER A 151 17.81 -7.54 -2.64
N ALA A 152 16.63 -6.93 -2.60
CA ALA A 152 15.76 -6.81 -3.77
C ALA A 152 16.41 -5.94 -4.84
N LYS A 153 17.03 -4.81 -4.47
CA LYS A 153 17.80 -3.98 -5.42
C LYS A 153 18.99 -4.73 -6.04
N GLU A 154 19.70 -5.51 -5.25
CA GLU A 154 20.81 -6.33 -5.76
C GLU A 154 20.33 -7.38 -6.77
N ARG A 155 19.20 -8.05 -6.49
CA ARG A 155 18.58 -9.01 -7.40
C ARG A 155 18.10 -8.35 -8.70
N GLU A 156 17.46 -7.19 -8.61
CA GLU A 156 17.05 -6.39 -9.76
C GLU A 156 18.27 -6.11 -10.66
N GLY A 157 19.37 -5.61 -10.08
CA GLY A 157 20.61 -5.34 -10.81
C GLY A 157 21.19 -6.58 -11.51
N ALA A 158 21.18 -7.73 -10.83
CA ALA A 158 21.65 -8.99 -11.40
C ALA A 158 20.76 -9.49 -12.56
N LEU A 159 19.43 -9.43 -12.42
CA LEU A 159 18.48 -9.82 -13.46
C LEU A 159 18.62 -8.95 -14.71
N ASN A 160 18.69 -7.62 -14.52
CA ASN A 160 18.87 -6.68 -15.62
C ASN A 160 20.21 -6.91 -16.35
N SER A 161 21.29 -7.17 -15.61
CA SER A 161 22.59 -7.51 -16.20
C SER A 161 22.53 -8.78 -17.06
N ASN A 162 21.83 -9.82 -16.58
CA ASN A 162 21.68 -11.07 -17.33
C ASN A 162 20.86 -10.89 -18.61
N LEU A 163 19.77 -10.12 -18.56
CA LEU A 163 18.95 -9.83 -19.73
C LEU A 163 19.75 -9.09 -20.81
N LEU A 164 20.53 -8.08 -20.41
CA LEU A 164 21.39 -7.31 -21.32
C LEU A 164 22.51 -8.16 -21.93
N ASN A 165 23.03 -9.14 -21.20
CA ASN A 165 24.10 -10.05 -21.64
C ASN A 165 23.58 -11.29 -22.40
N SER A 166 22.26 -11.47 -22.50
CA SER A 166 21.62 -12.64 -23.15
C SER A 166 21.16 -12.38 -24.59
N ASN A 167 21.52 -11.23 -25.16
CA ASN A 167 21.44 -10.90 -26.60
C ASN A 167 22.83 -10.90 -27.24
#